data_AF-A0A0B1Q2R4-F1
#
_entry.id   AF-A0A0B1Q2R4-F1
#
_cell.length_a   1.000
_cell.length_b   1.000
_cell.length_c   1.000
_cell.angle_alpha   90.00
_cell.angle_beta   90.00
_cell.angle_gamma   90.00
#
_symmetry.space_group_name_H-M   'P 1'
#
loop_
_entity.id
_entity.type
_entity.pdbx_description
1 polymer ?
#
loop_
_entity_poly.entity_id
_entity_poly.type
_entity_poly.pdbx_seq_one_letter_code
_entity_poly.pdbx_strand_id
1 'polypeptide(L)'
;MDARVISICAEFDVRVIVSKGGTVGVGETRAVGTLRRILQKHGEDHLRTVLSTLAETGSNRAAITETTLWAVSDLVRACQPLIEEQAGDWLAAFDSIPVGQLELMAHDYRRGHDGDAVGRAALATMIYERLVRIFGLGAATNARARMT
;
A
#
# COMPACT_ATOMS: atom_id res chain seq x y z
N MET A 1 16.65 11.32 -10.62
CA MET A 1 15.77 10.73 -9.58
C MET A 1 15.12 11.89 -8.85
N ASP A 2 13.80 11.88 -8.58
CA ASP A 2 13.13 13.00 -7.89
C ASP A 2 13.60 13.01 -6.42
N ALA A 3 14.22 14.12 -5.98
CA ALA A 3 14.82 14.24 -4.65
C ALA A 3 13.79 14.07 -3.52
N ARG A 4 12.54 14.48 -3.76
CA ARG A 4 11.45 14.37 -2.77
C ARG A 4 11.08 12.91 -2.53
N VAL A 5 11.04 12.10 -3.59
CA VAL A 5 10.79 10.66 -3.47
C VAL A 5 11.85 10.00 -2.59
N ILE A 6 13.12 10.39 -2.75
CA ILE A 6 14.22 9.82 -1.97
C ILE A 6 14.16 10.27 -0.51
N SER A 7 13.91 11.56 -0.27
CA SER A 7 13.72 12.10 1.07
C SER A 7 12.60 11.37 1.80
N ILE A 8 11.42 11.26 1.18
CA ILE A 8 10.25 10.61 1.76
C ILE A 8 10.49 9.11 1.99
N CYS A 9 11.16 8.39 1.07
CA CYS A 9 11.50 6.99 1.31
C CYS A 9 12.43 6.83 2.52
N ALA A 10 13.40 7.73 2.69
CA ALA A 10 14.32 7.70 3.82
C ALA A 10 13.63 7.95 5.17
N GLU A 11 12.53 8.71 5.21
CA GLU A 11 11.70 8.90 6.41
C GLU A 11 11.17 7.58 6.99
N PHE A 12 10.97 6.56 6.14
CA PHE A 12 10.43 5.25 6.52
C PHE A 12 11.44 4.10 6.39
N ASP A 13 12.74 4.42 6.36
CA ASP A 13 13.84 3.46 6.17
C ASP A 13 13.65 2.59 4.90
N VAL A 14 13.07 3.18 3.84
CA VAL A 14 12.91 2.54 2.54
C VAL A 14 14.05 2.94 1.62
N ARG A 15 14.84 1.97 1.18
CA ARG A 15 15.95 2.18 0.25
C ARG A 15 15.51 1.95 -1.20
N VAL A 16 15.68 2.97 -2.03
CA VAL A 16 15.50 2.83 -3.48
C VAL A 16 16.71 2.16 -4.12
N ILE A 17 16.48 1.03 -4.78
CA ILE A 17 17.50 0.27 -5.51
C ILE A 17 17.46 0.65 -6.99
N VAL A 18 18.61 1.09 -7.49
CA VAL A 18 18.78 1.57 -8.87
C VAL A 18 19.31 0.47 -9.81
N SER A 19 19.93 -0.59 -9.26
CA SER A 19 20.48 -1.69 -10.05
C SER A 19 19.37 -2.62 -10.58
N LYS A 20 19.54 -3.08 -11.83
CA LYS A 20 18.60 -3.97 -12.53
C LYS A 20 18.67 -5.46 -12.09
N GLY A 21 19.61 -5.83 -11.21
CA GLY A 21 19.84 -7.22 -10.81
C GLY A 21 19.93 -7.42 -9.29
N GLY A 22 19.67 -8.65 -8.84
CA GLY A 22 19.69 -9.06 -7.43
C GLY A 22 18.30 -9.11 -6.79
N THR A 23 18.20 -9.79 -5.65
CA THR A 23 16.98 -9.83 -4.82
C THR A 23 16.75 -8.46 -4.18
N VAL A 24 15.49 -8.02 -4.07
CA VAL A 24 15.11 -6.83 -3.30
C VAL A 24 15.00 -7.26 -1.83
N GLY A 25 15.75 -6.61 -0.95
CA GLY A 25 15.70 -6.87 0.48
C GLY A 25 14.46 -6.28 1.17
N VAL A 26 14.30 -6.60 2.45
CA VAL A 26 13.28 -5.98 3.30
C VAL A 26 13.55 -4.47 3.41
N GLY A 27 12.52 -3.65 3.20
CA GLY A 27 12.67 -2.19 3.19
C GLY A 27 13.37 -1.66 1.95
N GLU A 28 13.50 -2.45 0.89
CA GLU A 28 14.05 -2.01 -0.38
C GLU A 28 12.96 -1.96 -1.46
N THR A 29 13.10 -1.06 -2.44
CA THR A 29 12.18 -1.02 -3.59
C THR A 29 12.89 -0.59 -4.87
N ARG A 30 12.44 -1.14 -5.99
CA ARG A 30 12.81 -0.68 -7.35
C ARG A 30 11.71 0.17 -8.00
N ALA A 31 10.55 0.31 -7.34
CA ALA A 31 9.36 0.93 -7.91
C ALA A 31 9.41 2.48 -7.87
N VAL A 32 10.58 3.08 -8.09
CA VAL A 32 10.80 4.54 -8.03
C VAL A 32 9.92 5.31 -9.02
N GLY A 33 9.66 4.72 -10.20
CA GLY A 33 8.74 5.30 -11.18
C GLY A 33 7.31 5.37 -10.67
N THR A 34 6.88 4.40 -9.86
CA THR A 34 5.55 4.36 -9.23
C THR A 34 5.44 5.36 -8.10
N LEU A 35 6.43 5.41 -7.20
CA LEU A 35 6.50 6.42 -6.13
C LEU A 35 6.41 7.83 -6.69
N ARG A 36 7.17 8.13 -7.75
CA ARG A 36 7.10 9.43 -8.45
C ARG A 36 5.71 9.72 -9.03
N ARG A 37 5.05 8.72 -9.64
CA ARG A 37 3.70 8.89 -10.20
C ARG A 37 2.66 9.15 -9.11
N ILE A 38 2.75 8.44 -7.97
CA ILE A 38 1.87 8.67 -6.81
C ILE A 38 2.09 10.08 -6.26
N LEU A 39 3.35 10.47 -6.03
CA LEU A 39 3.71 11.82 -5.58
C LEU A 39 3.12 12.90 -6.49
N GLN A 40 3.30 12.78 -7.80
CA GLN A 40 2.82 13.76 -8.77
C GLN A 40 1.29 13.85 -8.80
N LYS A 41 0.59 12.75 -8.54
CA LYS A 41 -0.86 12.67 -8.64
C LYS A 41 -1.57 13.07 -7.34
N HIS A 42 -0.97 12.80 -6.19
CA HIS A 42 -1.64 12.88 -4.89
C HIS A 42 -0.89 13.72 -3.84
N GLY A 43 0.34 14.16 -4.12
CA GLY A 43 1.13 14.99 -3.20
C GLY A 43 1.99 14.18 -2.23
N GLU A 44 2.77 14.90 -1.42
CA GLU A 44 3.75 14.31 -0.49
C GLU A 44 3.08 13.60 0.68
N ASP A 45 2.07 14.23 1.29
CA ASP A 45 1.40 13.67 2.48
C ASP A 45 0.72 12.34 2.15
N HIS A 46 0.07 12.25 0.98
CA HIS A 46 -0.48 11.00 0.50
C HIS A 46 0.59 9.93 0.32
N LEU A 47 1.75 10.28 -0.25
CA LEU A 47 2.86 9.33 -0.42
C LEU A 47 3.41 8.87 0.94
N ARG A 48 3.53 9.77 1.93
CA ARG A 48 3.94 9.42 3.29
C ARG A 48 2.98 8.40 3.91
N THR A 49 1.67 8.62 3.80
CA THR A 49 0.66 7.68 4.31
C THR A 49 0.72 6.32 3.63
N VAL A 50 0.97 6.27 2.30
CA VAL A 50 1.15 4.99 1.59
C VAL A 50 2.39 4.26 2.09
N LEU A 51 3.51 4.96 2.29
CA LEU A 51 4.75 4.35 2.73
C LEU A 51 4.70 3.92 4.20
N SER A 52 4.15 4.74 5.10
CA SER A 52 3.96 4.34 6.51
C SER A 52 3.13 3.06 6.61
N THR A 53 2.05 2.97 5.84
CA THR A 53 1.18 1.77 5.79
C THR A 53 1.95 0.49 5.43
N LEU A 54 2.91 0.56 4.50
CA LEU A 54 3.67 -0.59 4.03
C LEU A 54 4.97 -0.86 4.81
N ALA A 55 5.64 0.19 5.29
CA ALA A 55 7.00 0.11 5.85
C ALA A 55 7.02 -0.07 7.38
N GLU A 56 5.98 0.41 8.06
CA GLU A 56 5.82 0.27 9.52
C GLU A 56 5.09 -1.01 9.92
N THR A 57 4.48 -1.71 8.96
CA THR A 57 3.86 -3.01 9.19
C THR A 57 4.87 -4.12 8.91
N GLY A 58 5.26 -4.83 9.97
CA GLY A 58 6.44 -5.72 9.97
C GLY A 58 6.31 -6.87 8.96
N SER A 59 5.08 -7.32 8.70
CA SER A 59 4.77 -8.36 7.71
C SER A 59 4.87 -7.88 6.25
N ASN A 60 4.79 -6.57 6.00
CA ASN A 60 4.63 -6.02 4.65
C ASN A 60 5.84 -5.23 4.15
N ARG A 61 6.85 -5.02 4.99
CA ARG A 61 8.06 -4.26 4.64
C ARG A 61 8.87 -4.87 3.47
N ALA A 62 8.63 -6.14 3.14
CA ALA A 62 9.18 -6.81 1.95
C ALA A 62 8.35 -6.58 0.67
N ALA A 63 7.13 -6.05 0.79
CA ALA A 63 6.13 -5.93 -0.27
C ALA A 63 6.01 -4.49 -0.79
N ILE A 64 7.12 -3.79 -1.03
CA ILE A 64 7.12 -2.43 -1.61
C ILE A 64 7.34 -2.53 -3.13
N THR A 65 6.31 -2.99 -3.84
CA THR A 65 6.32 -3.21 -5.30
C THR A 65 5.46 -2.16 -6.00
N GLU A 66 5.44 -2.17 -7.34
CA GLU A 66 4.50 -1.32 -8.08
C GLU A 66 3.03 -1.65 -7.78
N THR A 67 2.69 -2.94 -7.65
CA THR A 67 1.30 -3.38 -7.47
C THR A 67 0.79 -3.03 -6.07
N THR A 68 1.58 -3.27 -5.03
CA THR A 68 1.20 -2.94 -3.65
C THR A 68 1.11 -1.44 -3.43
N LEU A 69 2.08 -0.66 -3.94
CA LEU A 69 2.06 0.81 -3.82
C LEU A 69 0.77 1.40 -4.42
N TRP A 70 0.36 0.93 -5.60
CA TRP A 70 -0.87 1.40 -6.22
C TRP A 70 -2.13 0.93 -5.50
N ALA A 71 -2.18 -0.34 -5.07
CA ALA A 71 -3.33 -0.86 -4.34
C ALA A 71 -3.52 -0.13 -3.01
N VAL A 72 -2.45 0.06 -2.23
CA VAL A 72 -2.50 0.83 -0.97
C VAL A 72 -2.85 2.29 -1.25
N SER A 73 -2.30 2.90 -2.30
CA SER A 73 -2.68 4.26 -2.70
C SER A 73 -4.18 4.40 -2.99
N ASP A 74 -4.84 3.40 -3.56
CA ASP A 74 -6.29 3.44 -3.78
C ASP A 74 -7.06 3.34 -2.46
N LEU A 75 -6.61 2.45 -1.57
CA LEU A 75 -7.25 2.24 -0.28
C LEU A 75 -7.09 3.43 0.66
N VAL A 76 -5.93 4.09 0.67
CA VAL A 76 -5.72 5.33 1.44
C VAL A 76 -6.70 6.40 0.99
N ARG A 77 -6.95 6.54 -0.32
CA ARG A 77 -7.95 7.50 -0.83
C ARG A 77 -9.37 7.09 -0.48
N ALA A 78 -9.69 5.79 -0.60
CA ALA A 78 -11.02 5.29 -0.30
C ALA A 78 -11.34 5.36 1.19
N CYS A 79 -10.37 5.16 2.06
CA CYS A 79 -10.54 5.08 3.52
C CYS A 79 -9.99 6.32 4.23
N GLN A 80 -9.84 7.46 3.53
CA GLN A 80 -9.27 8.67 4.10
C GLN A 80 -9.95 9.10 5.42
N PRO A 81 -11.30 9.10 5.54
CA PRO A 81 -11.95 9.44 6.81
C PRO A 81 -11.59 8.50 7.97
N LEU A 82 -11.42 7.20 7.68
CA LEU A 82 -11.00 6.22 8.68
C LEU A 82 -9.56 6.49 9.15
N ILE A 83 -8.66 6.83 8.23
CA ILE A 83 -7.26 7.11 8.55
C ILE A 83 -7.13 8.39 9.38
N GLU A 84 -7.89 9.43 9.05
CA GLU A 84 -7.88 10.70 9.78
C GLU A 84 -8.38 10.55 11.23
N GLU A 85 -9.35 9.68 11.47
CA GLU A 85 -9.90 9.45 12.81
C GLU A 85 -9.12 8.37 13.60
N GLN A 86 -8.62 7.34 12.94
CA GLN A 86 -8.14 6.08 13.57
C GLN A 86 -6.84 5.56 12.91
N ALA A 87 -5.84 6.44 12.71
CA ALA A 87 -4.57 6.09 12.05
C ALA A 87 -3.85 4.89 12.70
N GLY A 88 -3.88 4.77 14.03
CA GLY A 88 -3.28 3.64 14.74
C GLY A 88 -3.95 2.30 14.42
N ASP A 89 -5.29 2.28 14.38
CA ASP A 89 -6.05 1.07 14.05
C ASP A 89 -5.87 0.68 12.58
N TRP A 90 -5.73 1.67 11.69
CA TRP A 90 -5.36 1.43 10.29
C TRP A 90 -4.04 0.68 10.17
N LEU A 91 -2.99 1.13 10.87
CA LEU A 91 -1.69 0.47 10.85
C LEU A 91 -1.77 -0.93 11.49
N ALA A 92 -2.47 -1.09 12.61
CA ALA A 92 -2.70 -2.39 13.25
C ALA A 92 -3.44 -3.37 12.34
N ALA A 93 -4.43 -2.89 11.59
CA ALA A 93 -5.14 -3.68 10.61
C ALA A 93 -4.20 -4.16 9.50
N PHE A 94 -3.39 -3.27 8.92
CA PHE A 94 -2.43 -3.65 7.88
C PHE A 94 -1.35 -4.62 8.37
N ASP A 95 -0.93 -4.53 9.63
CA ASP A 95 0.03 -5.47 10.21
C ASP A 95 -0.51 -6.91 10.25
N SER A 96 -1.83 -7.05 10.49
CA SER A 96 -2.53 -8.34 10.47
C SER A 96 -2.83 -8.89 9.07
N ILE A 97 -2.78 -8.06 8.03
CA ILE A 97 -3.10 -8.45 6.65
C ILE A 97 -1.83 -8.95 5.95
N PRO A 98 -1.80 -10.18 5.40
CA PRO A 98 -0.62 -10.73 4.75
C PRO A 98 -0.46 -10.19 3.32
N VAL A 99 -0.16 -8.88 3.15
CA VAL A 99 -0.18 -8.20 1.84
C VAL A 99 0.70 -8.90 0.81
N GLY A 100 1.90 -9.33 1.19
CA GLY A 100 2.81 -10.05 0.27
C GLY A 100 2.21 -11.35 -0.27
N GLN A 101 1.46 -12.11 0.54
CA GLN A 101 0.79 -13.33 0.07
C GLN A 101 -0.37 -12.98 -0.87
N LEU A 102 -1.13 -11.92 -0.56
CA LEU A 102 -2.21 -11.45 -1.42
C LEU A 102 -1.70 -10.93 -2.75
N GLU A 103 -0.54 -10.30 -2.78
CA GLU A 103 0.12 -9.88 -4.01
C GLU A 103 0.48 -11.09 -4.88
N LEU A 104 1.02 -12.17 -4.31
CA LEU A 104 1.29 -13.41 -5.04
C LEU A 104 0.01 -13.99 -5.66
N MET A 105 -1.09 -14.02 -4.89
CA MET A 105 -2.41 -14.45 -5.38
C MET A 105 -2.91 -13.53 -6.50
N ALA A 106 -2.76 -12.21 -6.37
CA ALA A 106 -3.16 -11.25 -7.39
C ALA A 106 -2.33 -11.39 -8.67
N HIS A 107 -1.04 -11.68 -8.55
CA HIS A 107 -0.18 -11.97 -9.69
C HIS A 107 -0.55 -13.27 -10.40
N ASP A 108 -0.88 -14.32 -9.65
CA ASP A 108 -1.34 -15.59 -10.22
C ASP A 108 -2.67 -15.42 -10.95
N TYR A 109 -3.64 -14.73 -10.33
CA TYR A 109 -4.91 -14.37 -10.95
C TYR A 109 -4.72 -13.54 -12.23
N ARG A 110 -3.80 -12.56 -12.21
CA ARG A 110 -3.48 -11.74 -13.38
C ARG A 110 -2.93 -12.57 -14.54
N ARG A 111 -2.19 -13.67 -14.32
CA ARG A 111 -1.64 -14.48 -15.43
C ARG A 111 -2.71 -15.05 -16.38
N GLY A 112 -3.95 -15.20 -15.90
CA GLY A 112 -5.09 -15.61 -16.72
C GLY A 112 -5.81 -14.46 -17.44
N HIS A 113 -5.34 -13.21 -17.31
CA HIS A 113 -6.03 -12.02 -17.80
C HIS A 113 -5.06 -11.04 -18.49
N ASP A 114 -5.56 -10.31 -19.49
CA ASP A 114 -4.79 -9.25 -20.13
C ASP A 114 -4.84 -7.95 -19.29
N GLY A 115 -3.67 -7.44 -18.92
CA GLY A 115 -3.50 -6.08 -18.37
C GLY A 115 -3.09 -5.99 -16.89
N ASP A 116 -2.22 -5.01 -16.60
CA ASP A 116 -1.66 -4.79 -15.26
C ASP A 116 -2.67 -4.28 -14.22
N ALA A 117 -3.72 -3.59 -14.68
CA ALA A 117 -4.78 -3.07 -13.81
C ALA A 117 -5.52 -4.18 -13.05
N VAL A 118 -5.57 -5.39 -13.62
CA VAL A 118 -6.26 -6.55 -13.02
C VAL A 118 -5.60 -6.96 -11.70
N GLY A 119 -4.25 -7.02 -11.67
CA GLY A 119 -3.51 -7.38 -10.46
C GLY A 119 -3.68 -6.35 -9.34
N ARG A 120 -3.60 -5.06 -9.68
CA ARG A 120 -3.85 -3.95 -8.75
C ARG A 120 -5.25 -4.01 -8.15
N ALA A 121 -6.28 -4.13 -9.00
CA ALA A 121 -7.67 -4.16 -8.55
C ALA A 121 -7.94 -5.39 -7.67
N ALA A 122 -7.47 -6.58 -8.09
CA ALA A 122 -7.60 -7.80 -7.30
C ALA A 122 -6.95 -7.66 -5.92
N LEU A 123 -5.73 -7.13 -5.85
CA LEU A 123 -5.02 -6.91 -4.59
C LEU A 123 -5.79 -5.91 -3.70
N ALA A 124 -6.18 -4.76 -4.24
CA ALA A 124 -6.92 -3.74 -3.50
C ALA A 124 -8.24 -4.31 -2.94
N THR A 125 -8.99 -5.07 -3.73
CA THR A 125 -10.24 -5.71 -3.28
C THR A 125 -9.99 -6.74 -2.18
N MET A 126 -8.96 -7.58 -2.30
CA MET A 126 -8.64 -8.57 -1.26
C MET A 126 -8.22 -7.92 0.07
N ILE A 127 -7.48 -6.81 0.02
CA ILE A 127 -7.12 -6.05 1.23
C ILE A 127 -8.36 -5.37 1.79
N TYR A 128 -9.18 -4.72 0.94
CA TYR A 128 -10.40 -4.04 1.38
C TYR A 128 -11.38 -4.98 2.08
N GLU A 129 -11.56 -6.20 1.54
CA GLU A 129 -12.42 -7.22 2.14
C GLU A 129 -11.99 -7.53 3.58
N ARG A 130 -10.68 -7.59 3.85
CA ARG A 130 -10.12 -7.79 5.20
C ARG A 130 -10.30 -6.56 6.08
N LEU A 131 -10.13 -5.36 5.54
CA LEU A 131 -10.43 -4.11 6.26
C LEU A 131 -11.91 -4.08 6.68
N VAL A 132 -12.83 -4.50 5.81
CA VAL A 132 -14.27 -4.61 6.13
C VAL A 132 -14.54 -5.64 7.22
N ARG A 133 -13.77 -6.72 7.33
CA ARG A 133 -13.90 -7.68 8.45
C ARG A 133 -13.48 -7.07 9.78
N ILE A 134 -12.51 -6.17 9.78
CA ILE A 134 -11.97 -5.51 10.98
C ILE A 134 -12.87 -4.33 11.39
N PHE A 135 -13.14 -3.41 10.47
CA PHE A 135 -13.84 -2.15 10.74
C PHE A 135 -15.35 -2.21 10.47
N GLY A 136 -15.82 -3.24 9.77
CA GLY A 136 -17.21 -3.37 9.34
C GLY A 136 -17.50 -2.78 7.96
N LEU A 137 -18.75 -2.97 7.52
CA LEU A 137 -19.27 -2.34 6.30
C LEU A 137 -19.24 -0.82 6.48
N GLY A 138 -18.65 -0.12 5.52
CA GLY A 138 -18.45 1.33 5.60
C GLY A 138 -17.03 1.75 5.94
N ALA A 139 -16.04 0.85 5.97
CA ALA A 139 -14.63 1.23 6.17
C ALA A 139 -14.14 2.35 5.22
N ALA A 140 -14.71 2.46 4.00
CA ALA A 140 -14.43 3.53 3.04
C ALA A 140 -15.34 4.77 3.16
N THR A 141 -16.39 4.75 3.98
CA THR A 141 -17.45 5.77 3.97
C THR A 141 -17.89 6.26 5.35
N ASN A 142 -17.60 5.52 6.42
CA ASN A 142 -18.06 5.78 7.77
C ASN A 142 -16.97 5.44 8.78
N ALA A 143 -16.30 6.46 9.32
CA ALA A 143 -15.50 6.32 10.52
C ALA A 143 -16.37 6.20 11.81
N ARG A 144 -17.71 6.30 11.67
CA ARG A 144 -18.68 6.34 12.79
C ARG A 144 -19.51 5.09 13.06
N ALA A 145 -19.28 3.98 12.36
CA ALA A 145 -20.16 2.81 12.49
C ALA A 145 -19.52 1.67 13.29
N ARG A 146 -19.24 1.88 14.59
CA ARG A 146 -19.13 0.82 15.64
C ARG A 146 -18.88 1.40 17.03
N MET A 147 -19.94 1.93 17.65
CA MET A 147 -20.12 1.92 19.12
C MET A 147 -21.61 1.75 19.42
N THR A 148 -22.13 0.56 19.13
CA THR A 148 -23.37 0.02 19.72
C THR A 148 -23.17 -1.48 19.89
#